data_AF-L9ZHV5-F1
#
_entry.id   AF-L9ZHV5-F1
#
_cell.length_a   1.000
_cell.length_b   1.000
_cell.length_c   1.000
_cell.angle_alpha   90.00
_cell.angle_beta   90.00
_cell.angle_gamma   90.00
#
_symmetry.space_group_name_H-M   'P 1'
#
loop_
_entity.id
_entity.type
_entity.pdbx_description
1 polymer ?
#
loop_
_entity_poly.entity_id
_entity_poly.type
_entity_poly.pdbx_seq_one_letter_code
_entity_poly.pdbx_strand_id
1 'polypeptide(L)'
;MTDGALSRLRTRIRDRLEGLRWWVALRVGGAPRCTECGDEAAWIAESEREPRCFKHIPSEGMDAIRDVRPADCFADWDEASADT
;
A
#
# COMPACT_ATOMS: atom_id res chain seq x y z
N MET A 1 -35.44 8.39 12.70
CA MET A 1 -35.07 8.65 11.28
C MET A 1 -33.72 9.37 11.12
N THR A 2 -32.88 9.46 12.15
CA THR A 2 -31.58 10.17 12.13
C THR A 2 -30.38 9.26 11.86
N ASP A 3 -30.50 7.95 12.10
CA ASP A 3 -29.41 6.99 11.98
C ASP A 3 -28.86 6.82 10.54
N GLY A 4 -29.74 6.96 9.54
CA GLY A 4 -29.35 6.89 8.13
C GLY A 4 -28.52 8.08 7.66
N ALA A 5 -28.80 9.28 8.19
CA ALA A 5 -28.05 10.49 7.86
C ALA A 5 -26.66 10.51 8.53
N LEU A 6 -26.60 10.08 9.80
CA LEU A 6 -25.34 9.94 10.55
C LEU A 6 -24.42 8.89 9.93
N SER A 7 -24.98 7.75 9.48
CA SER A 7 -24.19 6.70 8.84
C SER A 7 -23.57 7.15 7.52
N ARG A 8 -24.33 7.88 6.68
CA ARG A 8 -23.82 8.44 5.41
C ARG A 8 -22.74 9.50 5.63
N LEU A 9 -22.93 10.37 6.62
CA LEU A 9 -21.93 11.38 6.98
C LEU A 9 -20.63 10.72 7.47
N ARG A 10 -20.74 9.68 8.30
CA ARG A 10 -19.59 8.91 8.80
C ARG A 10 -18.81 8.25 7.66
N THR A 11 -19.48 7.63 6.71
CA THR A 11 -18.84 7.06 5.51
C THR A 11 -18.09 8.15 4.73
N ARG A 12 -18.75 9.27 4.45
CA ARG A 12 -18.14 10.38 3.71
C ARG A 12 -16.89 10.96 4.39
N ILE A 13 -16.90 11.06 5.71
CA ILE A 13 -15.73 11.52 6.48
C ILE A 13 -14.61 10.49 6.39
N ARG A 14 -14.91 9.20 6.56
CA ARG A 14 -13.92 8.12 6.46
C ARG A 14 -13.25 8.12 5.08
N ASP A 15 -14.03 8.17 4.02
CA ASP A 15 -13.50 8.13 2.64
C ASP A 15 -12.61 9.35 2.35
N ARG A 16 -12.97 10.53 2.90
CA ARG A 16 -12.17 11.75 2.74
C ARG A 16 -10.86 11.69 3.53
N LEU A 17 -10.87 11.11 4.72
CA LEU A 17 -9.65 10.87 5.50
C LEU A 17 -8.74 9.85 4.81
N GLU A 18 -9.30 8.78 4.26
CA GLU A 18 -8.55 7.79 3.50
C GLU A 18 -7.90 8.40 2.24
N GLY A 19 -8.65 9.19 1.48
CA GLY A 19 -8.11 9.94 0.35
C GLY A 19 -7.00 10.91 0.74
N LEU A 20 -7.14 11.60 1.88
CA LEU A 20 -6.08 12.48 2.39
C LEU A 20 -4.82 11.70 2.79
N ARG A 21 -4.98 10.55 3.46
CA ARG A 21 -3.86 9.68 3.85
C ARG A 21 -3.09 9.20 2.62
N TRP A 22 -3.78 8.76 1.58
CA TRP A 22 -3.17 8.38 0.32
C TRP A 22 -2.47 9.55 -0.37
N TRP A 23 -3.12 10.72 -0.40
CA TRP A 23 -2.53 11.92 -0.99
C TRP A 23 -1.21 12.30 -0.29
N VAL A 24 -1.18 12.30 1.05
CA VAL A 24 0.06 12.58 1.81
C VAL A 24 1.12 11.50 1.57
N ALA A 25 0.74 10.23 1.59
CA ALA A 25 1.64 9.10 1.39
C ALA A 25 2.37 9.18 0.04
N LEU A 26 1.63 9.33 -1.06
CA LEU A 26 2.20 9.43 -2.40
C LEU A 26 3.00 10.73 -2.60
N ARG A 27 2.58 11.83 -1.97
CA ARG A 27 3.25 13.14 -2.14
C ARG A 27 4.58 13.25 -1.41
N VAL A 28 4.72 12.59 -0.25
CA VAL A 28 5.87 12.71 0.64
C VAL A 28 6.77 11.48 0.57
N GLY A 29 6.19 10.28 0.71
CA GLY A 29 6.94 9.03 0.68
C GLY A 29 7.15 8.48 -0.74
N GLY A 30 6.21 8.75 -1.65
CA GLY A 30 6.22 8.19 -2.99
C GLY A 30 5.65 6.78 -3.04
N ALA A 31 5.35 6.29 -4.25
CA ALA A 31 4.92 4.91 -4.41
C ALA A 31 6.10 3.97 -4.12
N PRO A 32 5.91 2.88 -3.35
CA PRO A 32 6.95 1.88 -3.16
C PRO A 32 7.38 1.30 -4.52
N ARG A 33 8.65 0.93 -4.62
CA ARG A 33 9.28 0.44 -5.84
C ARG A 33 9.39 -1.07 -5.77
N CYS A 34 9.14 -1.77 -6.86
CA CYS A 34 9.30 -3.22 -6.92
C CYS A 34 10.76 -3.58 -6.72
N THR A 35 11.04 -4.48 -5.76
CA THR A 35 12.41 -4.90 -5.44
C THR A 35 13.13 -5.57 -6.63
N GLU A 36 12.41 -6.26 -7.53
CA GLU A 36 13.05 -6.93 -8.68
C GLU A 36 13.46 -5.95 -9.80
N CYS A 37 12.66 -4.92 -10.07
CA CYS A 37 12.79 -4.15 -11.31
C CYS A 37 12.67 -2.63 -11.18
N GLY A 38 12.40 -2.11 -9.99
CA GLY A 38 12.27 -0.68 -9.72
C GLY A 38 11.03 0.02 -10.31
N ASP A 39 10.13 -0.73 -10.96
CA ASP A 39 8.81 -0.21 -11.38
C ASP A 39 7.94 0.10 -10.13
N GLU A 40 6.85 0.85 -10.29
CA GLU A 40 5.92 1.08 -9.18
C GLU A 40 5.31 -0.25 -8.70
N ALA A 41 5.34 -0.47 -7.38
CA ALA A 41 4.78 -1.65 -6.76
C ALA A 41 3.26 -1.56 -6.68
N ALA A 42 2.62 -2.70 -6.90
CA ALA A 42 1.17 -2.87 -6.86
C ALA A 42 0.71 -3.54 -5.56
N TRP A 43 1.54 -4.39 -4.98
CA TRP A 43 1.27 -5.13 -3.75
C TRP A 43 2.55 -5.31 -2.93
N ILE A 44 2.36 -5.75 -1.69
CA ILE A 44 3.42 -6.23 -0.82
C ILE A 44 3.32 -7.74 -0.76
N ALA A 45 4.40 -8.42 -1.11
CA ALA A 45 4.56 -9.85 -0.88
C ALA A 45 4.79 -10.07 0.61
N GLU A 46 3.86 -10.71 1.30
CA GLU A 46 3.87 -10.83 2.76
C GLU A 46 4.95 -11.80 3.26
N SER A 47 5.22 -12.85 2.49
CA SER A 47 6.26 -13.86 2.76
C SER A 47 7.66 -13.25 2.78
N GLU A 48 8.00 -12.50 1.74
CA GLU A 48 9.30 -11.84 1.57
C GLU A 48 9.35 -10.47 2.27
N ARG A 49 8.17 -9.94 2.63
CA ARG A 49 7.98 -8.58 3.19
C ARG A 49 8.54 -7.51 2.25
N GLU A 50 8.28 -7.68 0.96
CA GLU A 50 8.85 -6.84 -0.10
C GLU A 50 7.78 -6.29 -1.06
N PRO A 51 7.99 -5.08 -1.60
CA PRO A 51 7.14 -4.49 -2.62
C PRO A 51 7.35 -5.15 -3.99
N ARG A 52 6.24 -5.46 -4.67
CA ARG A 52 6.24 -6.17 -5.95
C ARG A 52 5.28 -5.52 -6.95
N CYS A 53 5.67 -5.47 -8.23
CA CYS A 53 4.82 -4.98 -9.32
C CYS A 53 4.00 -6.11 -9.94
N PHE A 54 3.07 -5.76 -10.84
CA PHE A 54 2.19 -6.73 -11.52
C PHE A 54 2.90 -7.87 -12.27
N LYS A 55 4.17 -7.69 -12.62
CA LYS A 55 4.98 -8.66 -13.36
C LYS A 55 5.67 -9.67 -12.44
N HIS A 56 5.88 -9.32 -11.17
CA HIS A 56 6.64 -10.10 -10.21
C HIS A 56 5.72 -10.58 -9.08
N ILE A 57 4.88 -11.57 -9.40
CA ILE A 57 4.03 -12.24 -8.40
C ILE A 57 4.92 -13.23 -7.62
N PRO A 58 4.80 -13.29 -6.27
CA PRO A 58 5.51 -14.28 -5.46
C PRO A 58 5.24 -15.71 -5.93
N SER A 59 6.18 -16.61 -5.66
CA SER A 59 6.06 -18.03 -6.07
C SER A 59 4.90 -18.74 -5.37
N GLU A 60 4.55 -18.26 -4.19
CA GLU A 60 3.45 -18.65 -3.31
C GLU A 60 2.08 -18.21 -3.85
N GLY A 61 2.06 -17.37 -4.88
CA GLY A 61 0.86 -16.92 -5.57
C GLY A 61 0.15 -15.74 -4.89
N MET A 62 -1.09 -15.49 -5.32
CA MET A 62 -1.87 -14.30 -4.92
C MET A 62 -2.35 -14.35 -3.45
N ASP A 63 -2.27 -15.51 -2.80
CA ASP A 63 -2.66 -15.63 -1.39
C ASP A 63 -1.57 -15.08 -0.45
N ALA A 64 -0.34 -14.90 -0.95
CA ALA A 64 0.79 -14.32 -0.23
C ALA A 64 1.00 -12.83 -0.51
N ILE A 65 0.05 -12.16 -1.17
CA ILE A 65 0.11 -10.71 -1.42
C ILE A 65 -0.96 -9.96 -0.63
N ARG A 66 -0.61 -8.74 -0.23
CA ARG A 66 -1.57 -7.75 0.25
C ARG A 66 -1.46 -6.46 -0.55
N ASP A 67 -2.56 -5.71 -0.60
CA ASP A 67 -2.54 -4.37 -1.18
C ASP A 67 -1.55 -3.46 -0.46
N VAL A 68 -0.96 -2.55 -1.23
CA VAL A 68 -0.16 -1.44 -0.69
C VAL A 68 -1.06 -0.55 0.17
N ARG A 69 -0.55 -0.11 1.31
CA ARG A 69 -1.20 0.79 2.25
C ARG A 69 -0.45 2.12 2.28
N PRO A 70 -1.08 3.22 2.71
CA PRO A 70 -0.39 4.51 2.84
C PRO A 70 0.87 4.47 3.73
N ALA A 71 0.94 3.55 4.70
CA ALA A 71 2.10 3.40 5.57
C ALA A 71 3.33 2.85 4.82
N ASP A 72 3.10 2.03 3.79
CA ASP A 72 4.17 1.39 3.00
C ASP A 72 4.95 2.43 2.17
N CYS A 73 4.35 3.58 1.84
CA CYS A 73 5.04 4.67 1.16
C CYS A 73 6.16 5.31 1.99
N PHE A 74 6.15 5.14 3.31
CA PHE A 74 7.14 5.71 4.21
C PHE A 74 8.14 4.67 4.74
N ALA A 75 7.94 3.40 4.38
CA ALA A 75 8.85 2.34 4.77
C ALA A 75 10.15 2.45 3.96
N ASP A 76 11.28 2.25 4.63
CA ASP A 76 12.55 2.08 3.97
C ASP A 76 12.64 0.64 3.45
N TRP A 77 12.35 0.48 2.16
CA TRP A 77 12.40 -0.82 1.49
C TRP A 77 13.82 -1.19 1.05
N ASP A 78 14.72 -0.21 0.99
CA ASP A 78 16.10 -0.42 0.52
C ASP A 78 16.95 -1.05 1.65
N GLU A 79 16.70 -0.72 2.92
CA GLU A 79 17.36 -1.36 4.08
C GLU A 79 17.12 -2.88 4.16
N ALA A 80 16.01 -3.39 3.62
CA ALA A 80 15.73 -4.82 3.60
C ALA A 80 16.54 -5.58 2.53
N SER A 81 17.12 -4.87 1.55
CA SER A 81 17.88 -5.45 0.44
C SER A 81 19.41 -5.44 0.66
N ALA A 82 19.87 -4.90 1.78
CA ALA A 82 21.28 -4.77 2.13
C ALA A 82 21.73 -5.82 3.18
N ASP A 83 21.53 -7.10 2.89
CA ASP A 83 22.22 -8.17 3.62
C ASP A 83 22.33 -9.46 2.78
N THR A 84 23.13 -9.44 1.71
CA THR A 84 23.94 -10.60 1.25
C THR A 84 25.10 -10.17 0.34
#